data_AF-A0A473IKD8-F1
#
_entry.id   AF-A0A473IKD8-F1
#
_cell.length_a   1.000
_cell.length_b   1.000
_cell.length_c   1.000
_cell.angle_alpha   90.00
_cell.angle_beta   90.00
_cell.angle_gamma   90.00
#
_symmetry.space_group_name_H-M   'P 1'
#
loop_
_entity.id
_entity.type
_entity.pdbx_description
1 polymer ?
#
loop_
_entity_poly.entity_id
_entity_poly.type
_entity_poly.pdbx_seq_one_letter_code
_entity_poly.pdbx_strand_id
1 'polypeptide(L)'
;EVYIYIEKDEEICWKLSFTSCYKVSYETDAKWRGDFKVRNTGPKSGYYAQDISLNRYAENEDFIECSFDASIMTMNIICKEIIVEEVSVIENSFFWKNY
;
A
#
# COMPACT_ATOMS: atom_id res chain seq x y z
N GLU A 1 -11.61 -11.02 3.12
CA GLU A 1 -10.64 -10.13 3.78
C GLU A 1 -9.45 -9.97 2.85
N VAL A 2 -8.90 -8.76 2.74
CA VAL A 2 -7.76 -8.45 1.87
C VAL A 2 -6.69 -7.77 2.69
N TYR A 3 -5.43 -8.15 2.47
CA TYR A 3 -4.29 -7.58 3.17
C TYR A 3 -3.30 -6.99 2.18
N ILE A 4 -2.75 -5.83 2.53
CA ILE A 4 -1.66 -5.19 1.81
C ILE A 4 -0.51 -4.99 2.79
N TYR A 5 0.68 -5.45 2.41
CA TYR A 5 1.91 -5.18 3.15
C TYR A 5 2.71 -4.14 2.38
N ILE A 6 3.15 -3.09 3.07
CA ILE A 6 3.96 -2.03 2.47
C ILE A 6 5.19 -1.80 3.33
N GLU A 7 6.38 -1.88 2.74
CA GLU A 7 7.64 -1.63 3.46
C GLU A 7 7.66 -0.20 3.97
N LYS A 8 7.93 -0.03 5.27
CA LYS A 8 8.15 1.27 5.91
C LYS A 8 9.65 1.57 5.97
N ASP A 9 10.43 0.56 6.35
CA ASP A 9 11.89 0.55 6.36
C ASP A 9 12.41 -0.89 6.16
N GLU A 10 13.68 -1.15 6.48
CA GLU A 10 14.29 -2.47 6.30
C GLU A 10 13.78 -3.55 7.27
N GLU A 11 13.20 -3.13 8.41
CA GLU A 11 12.80 -3.99 9.53
C GLU A 11 11.29 -4.04 9.73
N ILE A 12 10.56 -2.99 9.34
CA ILE A 12 9.13 -2.80 9.60
C ILE A 12 8.34 -2.66 8.29
N CYS A 13 7.18 -3.31 8.24
CA CYS A 13 6.13 -3.10 7.25
C CYS A 13 4.87 -2.55 7.90
N TRP A 14 4.12 -1.75 7.15
CA TRP A 14 2.70 -1.55 7.39
C TRP A 14 1.93 -2.76 6.87
N LYS A 15 1.02 -3.30 7.69
CA LYS A 15 0.00 -4.26 7.29
C LYS A 15 -1.35 -3.58 7.35
N LEU A 16 -1.99 -3.42 6.20
CA LEU A 16 -3.33 -2.89 6.08
C LEU A 16 -4.30 -4.05 5.82
N SER A 17 -5.25 -4.25 6.72
CA SER A 17 -6.28 -5.29 6.62
C SER A 17 -7.63 -4.63 6.34
N PHE A 18 -8.32 -5.10 5.31
CA PHE A 18 -9.59 -4.53 4.86
C PHE A 18 -10.72 -5.57 4.88
N THR A 19 -11.83 -5.20 5.51
CA THR A 19 -13.03 -6.04 5.60
C THR A 19 -14.27 -5.27 5.13
N SER A 20 -14.97 -5.84 4.15
CA SER A 20 -16.18 -5.26 3.53
C SER A 20 -15.91 -3.93 2.81
N CYS A 21 -15.06 -3.97 1.78
CA CYS A 21 -14.78 -2.83 0.92
C CYS A 21 -15.93 -2.55 -0.05
N TYR A 22 -16.21 -1.27 -0.28
CA TYR A 22 -17.21 -0.80 -1.25
C TYR A 22 -16.58 -0.36 -2.57
N LYS A 23 -15.47 0.38 -2.50
CA LYS A 23 -14.86 1.01 -3.68
C LYS A 23 -13.35 1.05 -3.54
N VAL A 24 -12.66 0.82 -4.66
CA VAL A 24 -11.22 0.96 -4.79
C VAL A 24 -10.94 1.79 -6.02
N SER A 25 -10.08 2.79 -5.88
CA SER A 25 -9.51 3.55 -6.98
C SER A 25 -8.01 3.62 -6.80
N TYR A 26 -7.28 3.51 -7.91
CA TYR A 26 -5.83 3.64 -7.90
C TYR A 26 -5.37 4.33 -9.17
N GLU A 27 -4.24 5.02 -9.05
CA GLU A 27 -3.48 5.54 -10.17
C GLU A 27 -2.05 5.04 -10.06
N THR A 28 -1.43 4.74 -11.20
CA THR A 28 -0.04 4.31 -11.26
C THR A 28 0.78 5.29 -12.09
N ASP A 29 2.08 5.26 -11.88
CA ASP A 29 3.02 6.07 -12.63
C ASP A 29 3.26 5.63 -14.08
N ALA A 30 2.62 4.54 -14.51
CA ALA A 30 2.76 3.99 -15.85
C ALA A 30 2.37 4.97 -16.97
N LYS A 31 1.54 5.98 -16.69
CA LYS A 31 1.16 7.00 -17.68
C LYS A 31 2.30 7.99 -17.99
N TRP A 32 3.19 8.26 -17.04
CA TRP A 32 4.27 9.26 -17.19
C TRP A 32 5.66 8.63 -17.27
N ARG A 33 5.82 7.39 -16.80
CA ARG A 33 6.97 6.56 -17.15
C ARG A 33 6.83 6.15 -18.62
N GLY A 34 7.71 6.68 -19.48
CA GLY A 34 7.87 6.17 -20.85
C GLY A 34 8.30 4.69 -20.88
N ASP A 35 8.76 4.20 -22.03
CA ASP A 35 9.22 2.81 -22.20
C ASP A 35 10.55 2.52 -21.44
N PHE A 36 10.50 2.46 -20.11
CA PHE A 36 11.63 2.08 -19.27
C PHE A 36 11.66 0.56 -19.11
N LYS A 37 12.78 -0.07 -19.50
CA LYS A 37 13.02 -1.48 -19.18
C LYS A 37 13.27 -1.60 -17.68
N VAL A 38 12.29 -2.14 -16.96
CA VAL A 38 12.29 -2.43 -15.51
C VAL A 38 13.55 -3.18 -15.05
N ARG A 39 14.22 -3.89 -15.96
CA ARG A 39 15.45 -4.65 -15.70
C ARG A 39 16.69 -3.79 -15.33
N ASN A 40 16.67 -2.48 -15.58
CA ASN A 40 17.82 -1.58 -15.36
C ASN A 40 17.71 -0.66 -14.15
N THR A 41 16.60 -0.69 -13.40
CA THR A 41 16.52 -0.02 -12.09
C THR A 41 17.29 -0.87 -11.08
N GLY A 42 18.44 -0.36 -10.62
CA GLY A 42 19.31 -1.05 -9.66
C GLY A 42 18.63 -1.35 -8.31
N PRO A 43 19.30 -2.11 -7.42
CA PRO A 43 18.73 -2.73 -6.22
C PRO A 43 18.28 -1.76 -5.10
N LYS A 44 18.18 -0.45 -5.35
CA LYS A 44 17.97 0.59 -4.33
C LYS A 44 16.66 1.37 -4.44
N SER A 45 15.75 1.04 -5.35
CA SER A 45 14.42 1.68 -5.37
C SER A 45 13.41 0.85 -4.58
N GLY A 46 13.63 0.71 -3.27
CA GLY A 46 12.56 0.31 -2.37
C GLY A 46 11.51 1.42 -2.40
N TYR A 47 10.32 1.12 -2.90
CA TYR A 47 9.21 2.06 -2.83
C TYR A 47 8.59 1.91 -1.46
N TYR A 48 9.06 2.72 -0.51
CA TYR A 48 8.45 2.79 0.81
C TYR A 48 7.08 3.46 0.70
N ALA A 49 6.12 3.04 1.54
CA ALA A 49 4.90 3.81 1.75
C ALA A 49 5.30 5.22 2.20
N GLN A 50 4.98 6.23 1.39
CA GLN A 50 5.31 7.61 1.72
C GLN A 50 4.28 8.19 2.69
N ASP A 51 2.99 7.86 2.50
CA ASP A 51 1.90 8.35 3.36
C ASP A 51 0.74 7.35 3.41
N ILE A 52 0.15 7.14 4.59
CA ILE A 52 -1.12 6.43 4.81
C ILE A 52 -2.04 7.36 5.61
N SER A 53 -3.27 7.55 5.16
CA SER A 53 -4.28 8.37 5.83
C SER A 53 -5.61 7.62 5.93
N LEU A 54 -6.33 7.87 7.02
CA LEU A 54 -7.66 7.32 7.28
C LEU A 54 -8.60 8.49 7.58
N ASN A 55 -9.66 8.61 6.80
CA ASN A 55 -10.67 9.65 6.95
C ASN A 55 -12.06 9.03 7.02
N ARG A 56 -13.01 9.72 7.64
CA ARG A 56 -14.43 9.35 7.52
C ARG A 56 -14.89 9.57 6.09
N TYR A 57 -15.62 8.60 5.53
CA TYR A 57 -16.13 8.75 4.18
C TYR A 57 -17.30 9.73 4.17
N ALA A 58 -17.18 10.81 3.39
CA ALA A 58 -18.11 11.93 3.43
C ALA A 58 -19.55 11.56 3.00
N GLU A 59 -19.72 10.58 2.11
CA GLU A 59 -21.04 10.17 1.62
C GLU A 59 -21.74 9.19 2.57
N ASN A 60 -20.99 8.47 3.41
CA ASN A 60 -21.53 7.51 4.37
C ASN A 60 -20.55 7.27 5.53
N GLU A 61 -20.94 7.70 6.73
CA GLU A 61 -20.12 7.60 7.95
C GLU A 61 -19.85 6.16 8.43
N ASP A 62 -20.61 5.16 7.94
CA ASP A 62 -20.34 3.74 8.19
C ASP A 62 -19.06 3.24 7.48
N PHE A 63 -18.47 4.06 6.61
CA PHE A 63 -17.27 3.73 5.86
C PHE A 63 -16.11 4.67 6.20
N ILE A 64 -14.91 4.11 6.07
CA ILE A 64 -13.63 4.78 6.19
C ILE A 64 -13.02 4.85 4.79
N GLU A 65 -12.48 6.02 4.46
CA GLU A 65 -11.62 6.23 3.31
C GLU A 65 -10.17 6.08 3.74
N CYS A 66 -9.50 5.05 3.23
CA CYS A 66 -8.07 4.86 3.38
C CYS A 66 -7.37 5.29 2.10
N SER A 67 -6.48 6.28 2.21
CA SER A 67 -5.61 6.66 1.10
C SER A 67 -4.16 6.38 1.44
N PHE A 68 -3.41 5.79 0.51
CA PHE A 68 -1.98 5.62 0.67
C PHE A 68 -1.21 5.84 -0.62
N ASP A 69 0.01 6.35 -0.49
CA ASP A 69 0.94 6.59 -1.58
C ASP A 69 2.19 5.72 -1.42
N ALA A 70 2.44 4.88 -2.43
CA ALA A 70 3.56 3.96 -2.50
C ALA A 70 4.58 4.40 -3.58
N SER A 71 4.73 5.70 -3.83
CA SER A 71 5.62 6.34 -4.82
C SER A 71 5.30 6.07 -6.30
N ILE A 72 4.94 4.82 -6.63
CA ILE A 72 4.56 4.37 -7.99
C ILE A 72 3.06 4.27 -8.17
N MET A 73 2.34 4.31 -7.07
CA MET A 73 0.93 4.06 -7.00
C MET A 73 0.32 4.85 -5.85
N THR A 74 -0.73 5.58 -6.15
CA THR A 74 -1.60 6.17 -5.13
C THR A 74 -2.90 5.37 -5.14
N MET A 75 -3.33 4.90 -3.98
CA MET A 75 -4.57 4.13 -3.80
C MET A 75 -5.51 4.84 -2.85
N ASN A 76 -6.80 4.68 -3.11
CA ASN A 76 -7.88 5.10 -2.25
C ASN A 76 -8.91 3.96 -2.16
N ILE A 77 -9.20 3.52 -0.94
CA ILE A 77 -10.05 2.39 -0.62
C ILE A 77 -11.13 2.84 0.37
N ILE A 78 -12.40 2.66 -0.02
CA ILE A 78 -13.56 2.89 0.85
C ILE A 78 -14.00 1.56 1.46
N CYS A 79 -13.93 1.46 2.78
CA CYS A 79 -14.13 0.20 3.50
C CYS A 79 -14.76 0.41 4.87
N LYS A 80 -15.60 -0.52 5.33
CA LYS A 80 -16.23 -0.41 6.66
C LYS A 80 -15.25 -0.57 7.80
N GLU A 81 -14.32 -1.51 7.64
CA GLU A 81 -13.34 -1.82 8.67
C GLU A 81 -11.96 -1.89 8.05
N ILE A 82 -11.03 -1.14 8.66
CA ILE A 82 -9.64 -1.03 8.25
C ILE A 82 -8.79 -1.14 9.50
N ILE A 83 -7.85 -2.08 9.50
CA ILE A 83 -6.88 -2.25 10.57
C ILE A 83 -5.50 -1.95 9.98
N VAL A 84 -4.77 -1.04 10.62
CA VAL A 84 -3.40 -0.65 10.23
C VAL A 84 -2.46 -1.04 11.36
N GLU A 85 -1.49 -1.90 11.05
CA GLU A 85 -0.52 -2.44 12.02
C GLU A 85 0.90 -2.22 11.51
N GLU A 86 1.84 -1.97 12.42
CA GLU A 86 3.27 -2.15 12.15
C GLU A 86 3.66 -3.59 12.47
N VAL A 87 4.30 -4.27 11.52
CA VAL A 87 4.71 -5.67 11.66
C VAL A 87 6.17 -5.86 11.25
N SER A 88 6.85 -6.80 11.89
CA SER A 88 8.24 -7.14 11.58
C SER A 88 8.37 -7.81 10.22
N VAL A 89 9.32 -7.33 9.40
CA VAL A 89 9.66 -7.89 8.09
C VAL A 89 10.17 -9.34 8.23
N ILE A 90 10.99 -9.61 9.24
CA ILE A 90 11.64 -10.92 9.45
C ILE A 90 10.60 -11.98 9.83
N GLU A 91 9.61 -11.60 10.62
CA GLU A 91 8.58 -12.52 11.10
C GLU A 91 7.54 -12.87 10.03
N ASN A 92 7.39 -12.03 8.99
CA ASN A 92 6.39 -12.22 7.93
C ASN A 92 6.89 -12.99 6.70
N SER A 93 8.14 -13.50 6.71
CA SER A 93 8.68 -14.44 5.71
C SER A 93 8.37 -14.09 4.24
N PHE A 94 8.60 -12.82 3.85
CA PHE A 94 8.28 -12.36 2.50
C PHE A 94 9.09 -13.08 1.42
N PHE A 95 8.43 -13.46 0.31
CA PHE A 95 9.04 -14.31 -0.73
C PHE A 95 10.28 -13.67 -1.41
N TRP A 96 10.40 -12.34 -1.41
CA TRP A 96 11.49 -11.60 -2.03
C TRP A 96 12.73 -11.41 -1.15
N LYS A 97 12.71 -11.84 0.12
CA LYS A 97 13.89 -11.79 1.01
C LYS A 97 14.80 -13.01 0.89
N ASN A 98 14.39 -14.02 0.11
CA ASN A 98 15.13 -15.28 -0.07
C ASN A 98 16.02 -15.30 -1.35
N TYR A 99 16.34 -14.15 -1.94
CA TYR A 99 17.14 -14.02 -3.17
C TYR A 99 18.33 -13.10 -2.99
#